data_AF-A0A2H6H7N1-F1
#
_entry.id   AF-A0A2H6H7N1-F1
#
_cell.length_a   1.000
_cell.length_b   1.000
_cell.length_c   1.000
_cell.angle_alpha   90.00
_cell.angle_beta   90.00
_cell.angle_gamma   90.00
#
_symmetry.space_group_name_H-M   'P 1'
#
loop_
_entity.id
_entity.type
_entity.pdbx_description
1 polymer ?
#
loop_
_entity_poly.entity_id
_entity_poly.type
_entity_poly.pdbx_seq_one_letter_code
_entity_poly.pdbx_strand_id
1 'polypeptide(L)'
;MTIGPLQFYDENIPCLAACPVHTNAGAYVAAIADGEDEFAYLTARLPNPFASVCGRVCAAPCEDECRRGEIDRPIAIRALKRFVTERYGVEAGSDTYKKVAGAPLVDLPYSVGIVGGGPTGLSAAHDLRRLGYKVTVYEATGVLGGMMVLGIPEYRLDRSLLAAEIQAIIDMGVDVQLNTRLGADVTLGELRERHDAVFLSYGAFLGRGLDIPGGDADGVLKAVEFLLNTNQGFEVDIGENVIVIGGGDVAMDAARTALRRDAYESRTVESEFEQVAETAAITEALDVARTAARAGATHVKVISLESVEELPASEFELEEAINESISFVHRRGPARILTDAQGRLTGLETIGVLSVFDEDGRFAPKFDHDDVQLHEADTIILAIGQAVDVEALGPDGPQVSPRKTIQIDPDTLETSIPMVWAGGDAAKGPRTLILGIADGRIAAAQIHKAFGGEIQGQQEGQMVQLEQFHRLDDIYDRIGRIDVPTIPTDRRIGLAEVETGFTEEMARCEAKRCLRCFANILLDASKCVLCALCADVCPIDVISLIPAEEVGVGLVGSTALMFDERACIRCALCIERCPTDALSMGLWTGVGVPRVGVRA
;
A
#
# COMPACT_ATOMS: atom_id res chain seq x y z
N MET A 1 22.05 -13.90 -29.62
CA MET A 1 20.89 -13.35 -28.91
C MET A 1 21.23 -11.91 -28.59
N THR A 2 20.49 -10.95 -29.11
CA THR A 2 20.47 -9.62 -28.50
C THR A 2 19.89 -9.84 -27.10
N ILE A 3 20.58 -9.41 -26.04
CA ILE A 3 19.96 -9.21 -24.73
C ILE A 3 18.62 -8.53 -25.03
N GLY A 4 17.50 -9.09 -24.55
CA GLY A 4 16.19 -8.45 -24.73
C GLY A 4 16.30 -6.96 -24.35
N PRO A 5 15.47 -6.07 -24.93
CA PRO A 5 15.48 -4.67 -24.51
C PRO A 5 15.45 -4.62 -22.99
N LEU A 6 16.30 -3.83 -22.35
CA LEU A 6 16.44 -3.81 -20.89
C LEU A 6 15.08 -3.68 -20.16
N GLN A 7 14.16 -2.95 -20.78
CA GLN A 7 12.75 -2.81 -20.42
C GLN A 7 11.99 -4.14 -20.23
N PHE A 8 12.34 -5.19 -20.97
CA PHE A 8 11.78 -6.54 -20.80
C PHE A 8 11.96 -7.06 -19.37
N TYR A 9 13.11 -6.80 -18.74
CA TYR A 9 13.37 -7.30 -17.39
C TYR A 9 12.55 -6.55 -16.33
N ASP A 10 12.29 -5.26 -16.54
CA ASP A 10 11.41 -4.49 -15.65
C ASP A 10 9.95 -4.98 -15.73
N GLU A 11 9.50 -5.41 -16.91
CA GLU A 11 8.15 -5.97 -17.12
C GLU A 11 8.03 -7.45 -16.71
N ASN A 12 9.08 -8.25 -16.92
CA ASN A 12 9.05 -9.70 -16.71
C ASN A 12 9.37 -10.13 -15.26
N ILE A 13 9.66 -9.19 -14.36
CA ILE A 13 9.76 -9.43 -12.92
C ILE A 13 8.43 -8.97 -12.29
N PRO A 14 7.46 -9.89 -12.08
CA PRO A 14 6.07 -9.47 -11.84
C PRO A 14 5.91 -8.64 -10.56
N CYS A 15 6.58 -9.06 -9.47
CA CYS A 15 6.53 -8.33 -8.21
C CYS A 15 7.16 -6.92 -8.26
N LEU A 16 8.14 -6.68 -9.15
CA LEU A 16 8.74 -5.37 -9.39
C LEU A 16 7.79 -4.52 -10.24
N ALA A 17 7.27 -5.08 -11.34
CA ALA A 17 6.35 -4.41 -12.26
C ALA A 17 5.04 -4.00 -11.59
N ALA A 18 4.50 -4.86 -10.71
CA ALA A 18 3.25 -4.62 -10.00
C ALA A 18 3.37 -3.58 -8.89
N CYS A 19 4.57 -3.33 -8.37
CA CYS A 19 4.78 -2.36 -7.31
C CYS A 19 4.72 -0.93 -7.90
N PRO A 20 3.78 -0.06 -7.50
CA PRO A 20 3.65 1.28 -8.10
C PRO A 20 4.86 2.20 -7.92
N VAL A 21 5.69 1.92 -6.92
CA VAL A 21 6.95 2.63 -6.67
C VAL A 21 8.17 1.84 -7.20
N HIS A 22 7.95 0.73 -7.90
CA HIS A 22 8.99 -0.15 -8.44
C HIS A 22 10.03 -0.59 -7.40
N THR A 23 9.55 -1.09 -6.25
CA THR A 23 10.45 -1.74 -5.28
C THR A 23 10.87 -3.10 -5.80
N ASN A 24 12.18 -3.39 -5.83
CA ASN A 24 12.68 -4.71 -6.21
C ASN A 24 12.43 -5.75 -5.08
N ALA A 25 11.20 -6.25 -5.03
CA ALA A 25 10.76 -7.20 -4.02
C ALA A 25 11.51 -8.52 -4.05
N GLY A 26 11.78 -9.03 -5.26
CA GLY A 26 12.58 -10.23 -5.43
C GLY A 26 13.97 -10.10 -4.79
N ALA A 27 14.66 -8.98 -5.02
CA ALA A 27 16.01 -8.77 -4.50
C ALA A 27 16.04 -8.73 -2.96
N TYR A 28 15.17 -7.96 -2.30
CA TYR A 28 15.20 -7.93 -0.84
C TYR A 28 14.71 -9.24 -0.20
N VAL A 29 13.77 -9.94 -0.83
CA VAL A 29 13.34 -11.26 -0.35
C VAL A 29 14.50 -12.26 -0.45
N ALA A 30 15.22 -12.29 -1.56
CA ALA A 30 16.38 -13.16 -1.69
C ALA A 30 17.48 -12.82 -0.68
N ALA A 31 17.73 -11.53 -0.45
CA ALA A 31 18.67 -11.07 0.57
C ALA A 31 18.26 -11.52 1.99
N ILE A 32 16.95 -11.50 2.32
CA ILE A 32 16.45 -12.08 3.58
C ILE A 32 16.75 -13.57 3.65
N ALA A 33 16.54 -14.32 2.56
CA ALA A 33 16.84 -15.76 2.52
C ALA A 33 18.33 -16.04 2.74
N ASP A 34 19.19 -15.17 2.22
CA ASP A 34 20.66 -15.26 2.30
C ASP A 34 21.23 -14.66 3.60
N GLY A 35 20.39 -14.06 4.46
CA GLY A 35 20.78 -13.46 5.74
C GLY A 35 21.33 -12.04 5.65
N GLU A 36 21.19 -11.37 4.51
CA GLU A 36 21.65 -10.00 4.24
C GLU A 36 20.57 -8.95 4.56
N ASP A 37 20.07 -8.94 5.80
CA ASP A 37 18.88 -8.18 6.20
C ASP A 37 19.02 -6.66 6.03
N GLU A 38 20.20 -6.11 6.28
CA GLU A 38 20.43 -4.66 6.10
C GLU A 38 20.31 -4.26 4.63
N PHE A 39 20.86 -5.06 3.71
CA PHE A 39 20.75 -4.84 2.28
C PHE A 39 19.29 -5.01 1.81
N ALA A 40 18.58 -6.00 2.35
CA ALA A 40 17.16 -6.17 2.11
C ALA A 40 16.35 -4.93 2.54
N TYR A 41 16.58 -4.42 3.76
CA TYR A 41 15.94 -3.20 4.24
C TYR A 41 16.22 -2.00 3.33
N LEU A 42 17.49 -1.75 3.00
CA LEU A 42 17.88 -0.63 2.15
C LEU A 42 17.25 -0.71 0.75
N THR A 43 17.11 -1.92 0.21
CA THR A 43 16.44 -2.19 -1.07
C THR A 43 14.94 -1.90 -1.00
N ALA A 44 14.28 -2.27 0.10
CA ALA A 44 12.88 -1.92 0.31
C ALA A 44 12.65 -0.41 0.54
N ARG A 45 13.60 0.26 1.19
CA ARG A 45 13.54 1.68 1.58
C ARG A 45 13.85 2.64 0.44
N LEU A 46 14.81 2.32 -0.44
CA LEU A 46 15.33 3.25 -1.44
C LEU A 46 14.25 3.92 -2.33
N PRO A 47 13.25 3.18 -2.87
CA PRO A 47 12.19 3.77 -3.69
C PRO A 47 10.95 4.18 -2.88
N ASN A 48 10.89 3.90 -1.58
CA ASN A 48 9.69 4.04 -0.77
C ASN A 48 9.98 4.69 0.60
N PRO A 49 9.61 5.97 0.80
CA PRO A 49 9.80 6.67 2.07
C PRO A 49 8.86 6.20 3.20
N PHE A 50 7.95 5.26 2.91
CA PHE A 50 7.04 4.64 3.86
C PHE A 50 7.19 3.12 3.88
N ALA A 51 8.42 2.61 3.82
CA ALA A 51 8.70 1.18 3.81
C ALA A 51 8.15 0.46 5.06
N SER A 52 8.25 1.08 6.24
CA SER A 52 7.80 0.50 7.50
C SER A 52 6.26 0.46 7.60
N VAL A 53 5.58 1.54 7.19
CA VAL A 53 4.12 1.55 7.04
C VAL A 53 3.68 0.52 5.99
N CYS A 54 4.34 0.47 4.83
CA CYS A 54 4.00 -0.49 3.78
C CYS A 54 4.30 -1.95 4.16
N GLY A 55 5.10 -2.21 5.20
CA GLY A 55 5.28 -3.54 5.78
C GLY A 55 4.05 -4.01 6.55
N ARG A 56 3.15 -3.10 6.95
CA ARG A 56 1.96 -3.41 7.76
C ARG A 56 0.68 -3.36 6.94
N VAL A 57 0.46 -2.27 6.20
CA VAL A 57 -0.87 -1.94 5.64
C VAL A 57 -0.89 -1.84 4.11
N CYS A 58 0.19 -2.23 3.43
CA CYS A 58 0.19 -2.26 1.97
C CYS A 58 -0.81 -3.32 1.47
N ALA A 59 -1.55 -2.98 0.41
CA ALA A 59 -2.39 -3.91 -0.34
C ALA A 59 -1.59 -4.99 -1.09
N ALA A 60 -0.25 -4.88 -1.10
CA ALA A 60 0.68 -5.87 -1.62
C ALA A 60 0.39 -6.35 -3.07
N PRO A 61 0.26 -5.45 -4.07
CA PRO A 61 0.05 -5.85 -5.48
C PRO A 61 1.19 -6.72 -6.04
N CYS A 62 2.37 -6.67 -5.40
CA CYS A 62 3.50 -7.52 -5.70
C CYS A 62 3.30 -9.00 -5.32
N GLU A 63 2.40 -9.30 -4.37
CA GLU A 63 1.97 -10.65 -4.03
C GLU A 63 0.91 -11.14 -5.02
N ASP A 64 -0.03 -10.28 -5.42
CA ASP A 64 -1.08 -10.60 -6.39
C ASP A 64 -0.51 -11.10 -7.73
N GLU A 65 0.52 -10.41 -8.23
CA GLU A 65 1.20 -10.76 -9.48
C GLU A 65 2.36 -11.75 -9.28
N CYS A 66 2.57 -12.28 -8.06
CA CYS A 66 3.71 -13.14 -7.80
C CYS A 66 3.61 -14.45 -8.60
N ARG A 67 4.63 -14.73 -9.45
CA ARG A 67 4.70 -15.97 -10.25
C ARG A 67 4.56 -17.26 -9.42
N ARG A 68 4.94 -17.24 -8.14
CA ARG A 68 4.78 -18.39 -7.24
C ARG A 68 3.30 -18.71 -6.95
N GLY A 69 2.42 -17.70 -7.02
CA GLY A 69 0.97 -17.86 -6.87
C GLY A 69 0.33 -18.77 -7.93
N GLU A 70 0.93 -18.91 -9.12
CA GLU A 70 0.47 -19.86 -10.14
C GLU A 70 0.83 -21.32 -9.82
N ILE A 71 1.75 -21.55 -8.87
CA ILE A 71 2.21 -22.88 -8.45
C ILE A 71 1.50 -23.31 -7.17
N ASP A 72 1.52 -22.46 -6.14
CA ASP A 72 0.88 -22.73 -4.84
C ASP A 72 0.24 -21.47 -4.24
N ARG A 73 0.98 -20.68 -3.48
CA ARG A 73 0.57 -19.40 -2.87
C ARG A 73 1.70 -18.40 -3.05
N PRO A 74 1.41 -17.10 -3.24
CA PRO A 74 2.44 -16.09 -3.40
C PRO A 74 3.40 -16.03 -2.20
N ILE A 75 4.55 -15.39 -2.41
CA ILE A 75 5.46 -15.07 -1.32
C ILE A 75 4.81 -14.02 -0.41
N ALA A 76 4.93 -14.16 0.92
CA ALA A 76 4.46 -13.13 1.87
C ALA A 76 5.40 -11.92 1.91
N ILE A 77 5.52 -11.23 0.78
CA ILE A 77 6.41 -10.09 0.52
C ILE A 77 6.18 -8.95 1.53
N ARG A 78 4.94 -8.62 1.88
CA ARG A 78 4.60 -7.58 2.87
C ARG A 78 5.17 -7.92 4.25
N ALA A 79 4.95 -9.14 4.71
CA ALA A 79 5.43 -9.61 6.01
C ALA A 79 6.96 -9.70 6.06
N LEU A 80 7.60 -10.12 4.97
CA LEU A 80 9.06 -10.10 4.85
C LEU A 80 9.64 -8.68 4.85
N LYS A 81 8.92 -7.71 4.26
CA LYS A 81 9.29 -6.29 4.36
C LYS A 81 9.20 -5.80 5.80
N ARG A 82 8.13 -6.11 6.52
CA ARG A 82 8.00 -5.79 7.95
C ARG A 82 9.14 -6.37 8.78
N PHE A 83 9.49 -7.62 8.54
CA PHE A 83 10.59 -8.28 9.24
C PHE A 83 11.92 -7.50 9.16
N VAL A 84 12.27 -6.94 8.01
CA VAL A 84 13.49 -6.14 7.88
C VAL A 84 13.33 -4.71 8.38
N THR A 85 12.15 -4.12 8.29
CA THR A 85 11.91 -2.76 8.82
C THR A 85 11.90 -2.76 10.35
N GLU A 86 11.39 -3.80 11.00
CA GLU A 86 11.44 -3.91 12.47
C GLU A 86 12.89 -4.03 13.01
N ARG A 87 13.85 -4.43 12.17
CA ARG A 87 15.26 -4.57 12.54
C ARG A 87 16.11 -3.34 12.20
N TYR A 88 15.82 -2.69 11.07
CA TYR A 88 16.67 -1.64 10.50
C TYR A 88 15.95 -0.33 10.19
N GLY A 89 14.63 -0.33 10.29
CA GLY A 89 13.74 0.81 10.05
C GLY A 89 13.73 1.82 11.18
N VAL A 90 12.86 2.82 11.02
CA VAL A 90 12.72 3.90 12.01
C VAL A 90 12.24 3.37 13.35
N GLU A 91 11.43 2.30 13.33
CA GLU A 91 10.90 1.65 14.53
C GLU A 91 11.98 0.93 15.36
N ALA A 92 13.13 0.62 14.75
CA ALA A 92 14.29 0.08 15.45
C ALA A 92 15.18 1.17 16.09
N GLY A 93 14.81 2.45 15.96
CA GLY A 93 15.68 3.58 16.32
C GLY A 93 16.93 3.69 15.44
N SER A 94 16.88 3.11 14.24
CA SER A 94 18.00 3.00 13.31
C SER A 94 18.01 4.13 12.29
N ASP A 95 19.18 4.72 12.08
CA ASP A 95 19.43 5.75 11.06
C ASP A 95 19.84 5.16 9.70
N THR A 96 19.75 3.84 9.52
CA THR A 96 20.19 3.13 8.31
C THR A 96 19.52 3.68 7.04
N TYR A 97 18.28 4.16 7.12
CA TYR A 97 17.59 4.80 5.99
C TYR A 97 18.35 5.99 5.41
N LYS A 98 19.13 6.73 6.21
CA LYS A 98 19.92 7.89 5.75
C LYS A 98 20.97 7.51 4.71
N LYS A 99 21.34 6.22 4.61
CA LYS A 99 22.23 5.71 3.54
C LYS A 99 21.62 5.79 2.15
N VAL A 100 20.29 5.83 2.04
CA VAL A 100 19.55 5.84 0.77
C VAL A 100 18.60 7.02 0.62
N ALA A 101 18.22 7.65 1.74
CA ALA A 101 17.22 8.72 1.83
C ALA A 101 17.67 9.74 2.89
N GLY A 102 18.50 10.70 2.47
CA GLY A 102 19.01 11.77 3.34
C GLY A 102 18.71 13.17 2.78
N ALA A 103 18.91 14.18 3.62
CA ALA A 103 18.84 15.59 3.24
C ALA A 103 19.78 15.88 2.05
N PRO A 104 19.44 16.84 1.17
CA PRO A 104 20.28 17.18 0.04
C PRO A 104 21.60 17.79 0.50
N LEU A 105 22.64 17.61 -0.32
CA LEU A 105 23.93 18.25 -0.09
C LEU A 105 23.92 19.72 -0.52
N VAL A 106 23.04 20.10 -1.44
CA VAL A 106 22.92 21.45 -2.01
C VAL A 106 21.45 21.79 -2.20
N ASP A 107 21.04 22.96 -1.74
CA ASP A 107 19.69 23.46 -1.98
C ASP A 107 19.61 24.21 -3.32
N LEU A 108 18.49 23.99 -4.02
CA LEU A 108 18.08 24.74 -5.19
C LEU A 108 17.43 26.07 -4.77
N PRO A 109 17.40 27.09 -5.65
CA PRO A 109 16.80 28.38 -5.32
C PRO A 109 15.28 28.36 -5.29
N TYR A 110 14.64 27.28 -5.75
CA TYR A 110 13.20 27.18 -5.95
C TYR A 110 12.45 26.63 -4.73
N SER A 111 11.23 27.13 -4.51
CA SER A 111 10.31 26.64 -3.48
C SER A 111 9.07 25.94 -4.04
N VAL A 112 8.60 24.92 -3.32
CA VAL A 112 7.40 24.15 -3.64
C VAL A 112 6.46 24.10 -2.44
N GLY A 113 5.22 24.54 -2.65
CA GLY A 113 4.14 24.38 -1.67
C GLY A 113 3.36 23.09 -1.91
N ILE A 114 3.20 22.26 -0.89
CA ILE A 114 2.43 21.01 -0.94
C ILE A 114 1.19 21.17 -0.06
N VAL A 115 0.00 20.96 -0.62
CA VAL A 115 -1.26 20.96 0.13
C VAL A 115 -1.64 19.52 0.46
N GLY A 116 -1.76 19.22 1.76
CA GLY A 116 -2.00 17.89 2.30
C GLY A 116 -0.72 17.21 2.79
N GLY A 117 -0.67 16.92 4.09
CA GLY A 117 0.40 16.20 4.78
C GLY A 117 0.20 14.68 4.82
N GLY A 118 -0.54 14.12 3.86
CA GLY A 118 -0.76 12.68 3.72
C GLY A 118 0.39 11.94 3.03
N PRO A 119 0.21 10.63 2.75
CA PRO A 119 1.25 9.79 2.13
C PRO A 119 1.75 10.35 0.78
N THR A 120 0.84 10.85 -0.06
CA THR A 120 1.16 11.44 -1.36
C THR A 120 2.01 12.70 -1.20
N GLY A 121 1.57 13.65 -0.36
CA GLY A 121 2.26 14.91 -0.16
C GLY A 121 3.63 14.73 0.51
N LEU A 122 3.71 13.88 1.53
CA LEU A 122 4.97 13.56 2.21
C LEU A 122 5.94 12.78 1.32
N SER A 123 5.46 11.89 0.44
CA SER A 123 6.32 11.23 -0.54
C SER A 123 6.88 12.22 -1.56
N ALA A 124 6.08 13.19 -2.01
CA ALA A 124 6.56 14.26 -2.87
C ALA A 124 7.58 15.15 -2.13
N ALA A 125 7.30 15.50 -0.87
CA ALA A 125 8.22 16.28 -0.03
C ALA A 125 9.58 15.58 0.11
N HIS A 126 9.57 14.28 0.40
CA HIS A 126 10.77 13.47 0.48
C HIS A 126 11.61 13.54 -0.81
N ASP A 127 11.01 13.25 -1.96
CA ASP A 127 11.74 13.22 -3.23
C ASP A 127 12.20 14.63 -3.68
N LEU A 128 11.37 15.66 -3.48
CA LEU A 128 11.74 17.05 -3.75
C LEU A 128 12.89 17.53 -2.85
N ARG A 129 12.90 17.14 -1.57
CA ARG A 129 14.03 17.44 -0.67
C ARG A 129 15.30 16.75 -1.14
N ARG A 130 15.25 15.49 -1.59
CA ARG A 130 16.44 14.80 -2.16
C ARG A 130 17.00 15.51 -3.38
N LEU A 131 16.15 16.16 -4.16
CA LEU A 131 16.53 16.95 -5.33
C LEU A 131 16.99 18.38 -4.99
N GLY A 132 16.86 18.82 -3.73
CA GLY A 132 17.34 20.11 -3.25
C GLY A 132 16.29 21.22 -3.15
N TYR A 133 15.01 20.98 -3.45
CA TYR A 133 13.98 22.02 -3.39
C TYR A 133 13.64 22.43 -1.97
N LYS A 134 13.30 23.70 -1.75
CA LYS A 134 12.68 24.12 -0.47
C LYS A 134 11.22 23.70 -0.50
N VAL A 135 10.76 23.00 0.54
CA VAL A 135 9.42 22.42 0.56
C VAL A 135 8.68 22.92 1.79
N THR A 136 7.46 23.41 1.60
CA THR A 136 6.51 23.70 2.68
C THR A 136 5.25 22.86 2.51
N VAL A 137 4.88 22.09 3.53
CA VAL A 137 3.64 21.30 3.59
C VAL A 137 2.59 22.07 4.38
N TYR A 138 1.42 22.26 3.78
CA TYR A 138 0.23 22.86 4.39
C TYR A 138 -0.78 21.74 4.68
N GLU A 139 -1.05 21.50 5.96
CA GLU A 139 -1.92 20.42 6.43
C GLU A 139 -3.14 21.02 7.14
N ALA A 140 -4.33 20.56 6.77
CA ALA A 140 -5.59 21.09 7.29
C ALA A 140 -5.82 20.73 8.76
N THR A 141 -5.26 19.62 9.23
CA THR A 141 -5.44 19.11 10.59
C THR A 141 -4.25 19.49 11.50
N GLY A 142 -4.37 19.14 12.78
CA GLY A 142 -3.31 19.34 13.77
C GLY A 142 -2.17 18.32 13.71
N VAL A 143 -2.21 17.35 12.79
CA VAL A 143 -1.23 16.27 12.69
C VAL A 143 -0.93 15.91 11.23
N LEU A 144 0.30 15.48 10.94
CA LEU A 144 0.66 14.94 9.63
C LEU A 144 0.26 13.47 9.49
N GLY A 145 0.30 12.94 8.27
CA GLY A 145 0.09 11.54 7.93
C GLY A 145 -1.25 11.27 7.24
N GLY A 146 -2.19 12.22 7.26
CA GLY A 146 -3.48 12.11 6.59
C GLY A 146 -4.21 10.81 6.96
N MET A 147 -4.73 10.07 5.98
CA MET A 147 -5.45 8.81 6.21
C MET A 147 -4.60 7.71 6.87
N MET A 148 -3.25 7.78 6.86
CA MET A 148 -2.42 6.84 7.61
C MET A 148 -2.61 7.00 9.13
N VAL A 149 -2.74 8.24 9.62
CA VAL A 149 -3.00 8.52 11.04
C VAL A 149 -4.49 8.49 11.33
N LEU A 150 -5.28 9.07 10.43
CA LEU A 150 -6.66 9.41 10.72
C LEU A 150 -7.68 8.36 10.24
N GLY A 151 -7.32 7.58 9.23
CA GLY A 151 -8.20 6.55 8.66
C GLY A 151 -7.86 5.15 9.18
N ILE A 152 -6.59 4.76 9.05
CA ILE A 152 -6.13 3.42 9.41
C ILE A 152 -6.10 3.25 10.93
N PRO A 153 -6.80 2.26 11.51
CA PRO A 153 -6.81 2.02 12.95
C PRO A 153 -5.43 1.72 13.54
N GLU A 154 -5.23 2.06 14.81
CA GLU A 154 -3.93 1.94 15.49
C GLU A 154 -3.46 0.49 15.66
N TYR A 155 -4.40 -0.44 15.85
CA TYR A 155 -4.11 -1.89 15.93
C TYR A 155 -3.63 -2.49 14.59
N ARG A 156 -3.69 -1.74 13.48
CA ARG A 156 -3.08 -2.10 12.19
C ARG A 156 -1.81 -1.31 11.89
N LEU A 157 -1.72 -0.09 12.41
CA LEU A 157 -0.60 0.81 12.15
C LEU A 157 -0.27 1.65 13.39
N ASP A 158 0.79 1.23 14.06
CA ASP A 158 1.32 1.90 15.25
C ASP A 158 1.62 3.39 15.01
N ARG A 159 1.17 4.23 15.94
CA ARG A 159 1.28 5.69 15.84
C ARG A 159 2.70 6.18 16.07
N SER A 160 3.47 5.51 16.92
CA SER A 160 4.86 5.89 17.21
C SER A 160 5.76 5.65 15.99
N LEU A 161 5.57 4.53 15.32
CA LEU A 161 6.23 4.17 14.06
C LEU A 161 5.90 5.16 12.96
N LEU A 162 4.62 5.48 12.79
CA LEU A 162 4.17 6.41 11.77
C LEU A 162 4.73 7.81 12.02
N ALA A 163 4.72 8.28 13.27
CA ALA A 163 5.37 9.53 13.66
C ALA A 163 6.87 9.51 13.34
N ALA A 164 7.57 8.41 13.59
CA ALA A 164 9.00 8.27 13.26
C ALA A 164 9.27 8.28 11.75
N GLU A 165 8.44 7.64 10.91
CA GLU A 165 8.58 7.70 9.45
C GLU A 165 8.34 9.12 8.92
N ILE A 166 7.33 9.82 9.46
CA ILE A 166 7.05 11.21 9.08
C ILE A 166 8.21 12.11 9.53
N GLN A 167 8.69 11.96 10.76
CA GLN A 167 9.80 12.75 11.29
C GLN A 167 11.07 12.59 10.45
N ALA A 168 11.36 11.38 9.99
CA ALA A 168 12.48 11.12 9.10
C ALA A 168 12.42 11.94 7.79
N ILE A 169 11.22 12.26 7.30
CA ILE A 169 11.01 13.14 6.12
C ILE A 169 11.16 14.60 6.53
N ILE A 170 10.58 15.01 7.67
CA ILE A 170 10.67 16.39 8.16
C ILE A 170 12.12 16.80 8.44
N ASP A 171 12.92 15.90 9.01
CA ASP A 171 14.34 16.08 9.30
C ASP A 171 15.20 16.34 8.05
N MET A 172 14.65 16.12 6.85
CA MET A 172 15.30 16.51 5.59
C MET A 172 15.22 18.02 5.32
N GLY A 173 14.56 18.79 6.18
CA GLY A 173 14.35 20.23 6.08
C GLY A 173 13.04 20.59 5.39
N VAL A 174 11.96 19.88 5.69
CA VAL A 174 10.60 20.21 5.23
C VAL A 174 9.95 21.16 6.24
N ASP A 175 9.49 22.32 5.77
CA ASP A 175 8.70 23.23 6.59
C ASP A 175 7.25 22.74 6.67
N VAL A 176 6.62 22.83 7.84
CA VAL A 176 5.26 22.33 8.06
C VAL A 176 4.38 23.43 8.65
N GLN A 177 3.20 23.61 8.04
CA GLN A 177 2.13 24.47 8.54
C GLN A 177 0.88 23.63 8.78
N LEU A 178 0.65 23.27 10.04
CA LEU A 178 -0.54 22.55 10.50
C LEU A 178 -1.74 23.51 10.62
N ASN A 179 -2.95 22.95 10.75
CA ASN A 179 -4.21 23.70 10.88
C ASN A 179 -4.37 24.79 9.79
N THR A 180 -3.95 24.48 8.57
CA THR A 180 -3.99 25.39 7.42
C THR A 180 -4.75 24.72 6.28
N ARG A 181 -6.07 24.95 6.22
CA ARG A 181 -6.97 24.36 5.24
C ARG A 181 -7.05 25.21 3.97
N LEU A 182 -6.86 24.57 2.82
CA LEU A 182 -7.08 25.20 1.51
C LEU A 182 -8.55 25.62 1.37
N GLY A 183 -8.79 26.83 0.89
CA GLY A 183 -10.11 27.43 0.69
C GLY A 183 -10.70 28.09 1.94
N ALA A 184 -10.10 27.89 3.12
CA ALA A 184 -10.53 28.52 4.38
C ALA A 184 -9.44 29.42 4.97
N ASP A 185 -8.24 28.86 5.21
CA ASP A 185 -7.11 29.56 5.85
C ASP A 185 -6.10 30.08 4.83
N VAL A 186 -6.03 29.43 3.66
CA VAL A 186 -5.18 29.84 2.53
C VAL A 186 -5.87 29.53 1.21
N THR A 187 -5.66 30.38 0.21
CA THR A 187 -6.15 30.18 -1.16
C THR A 187 -5.05 29.65 -2.08
N LEU A 188 -5.44 29.00 -3.18
CA LEU A 188 -4.47 28.56 -4.20
C LEU A 188 -3.70 29.74 -4.79
N GLY A 189 -4.33 30.90 -4.94
CA GLY A 189 -3.67 32.13 -5.43
C GLY A 189 -2.51 32.55 -4.52
N GLU A 190 -2.75 32.62 -3.21
CA GLU A 190 -1.72 32.97 -2.23
C GLU A 190 -0.57 31.96 -2.21
N LEU A 191 -0.85 30.67 -2.36
CA LEU A 191 0.19 29.65 -2.42
C LEU A 191 1.08 29.81 -3.66
N ARG A 192 0.50 30.18 -4.80
CA ARG A 192 1.23 30.44 -6.05
C ARG A 192 2.04 31.73 -6.02
N GLU A 193 1.68 32.69 -5.16
CA GLU A 193 2.51 33.89 -4.91
C GLU A 193 3.68 33.59 -3.97
N ARG A 194 3.52 32.63 -3.05
CA ARG A 194 4.55 32.23 -2.07
C ARG A 194 5.56 31.24 -2.62
N HIS A 195 5.18 30.43 -3.59
CA HIS A 195 5.99 29.32 -4.11
C HIS A 195 6.07 29.31 -5.62
N ASP A 196 7.21 28.84 -6.13
CA ASP A 196 7.43 28.72 -7.57
C ASP A 196 6.60 27.58 -8.20
N ALA A 197 6.21 26.58 -7.41
CA ALA A 197 5.33 25.48 -7.78
C ALA A 197 4.39 25.07 -6.64
N VAL A 198 3.22 24.51 -6.97
CA VAL A 198 2.26 23.98 -5.99
C VAL A 198 1.85 22.55 -6.34
N PHE A 199 1.78 21.68 -5.34
CA PHE A 199 1.26 20.32 -5.47
C PHE A 199 0.03 20.11 -4.58
N LEU A 200 -1.10 19.74 -5.18
CA LEU A 200 -2.36 19.49 -4.51
C LEU A 200 -2.53 18.00 -4.22
N SER A 201 -2.43 17.62 -2.95
CA SER A 201 -2.47 16.23 -2.49
C SER A 201 -3.34 16.02 -1.24
N TYR A 202 -4.34 16.88 -1.05
CA TYR A 202 -5.19 16.93 0.13
C TYR A 202 -6.26 15.83 0.21
N GLY A 203 -6.18 14.79 -0.63
CA GLY A 203 -6.98 13.57 -0.53
C GLY A 203 -8.50 13.72 -0.72
N ALA A 204 -9.22 12.65 -0.39
CA ALA A 204 -10.69 12.56 -0.41
C ALA A 204 -11.24 12.36 1.01
N PHE A 205 -11.32 13.45 1.78
CA PHE A 205 -11.67 13.40 3.21
C PHE A 205 -13.18 13.47 3.51
N LEU A 206 -14.05 13.60 2.50
CA LEU A 206 -15.48 13.65 2.70
C LEU A 206 -16.09 12.25 2.58
N GLY A 207 -16.96 11.86 3.52
CA GLY A 207 -17.76 10.64 3.39
C GLY A 207 -19.00 10.83 2.52
N ARG A 208 -19.42 9.79 1.79
CA ARG A 208 -20.67 9.80 1.01
C ARG A 208 -21.86 9.40 1.89
N GLY A 209 -22.99 10.08 1.68
CA GLY A 209 -24.29 9.72 2.25
C GLY A 209 -25.13 8.84 1.33
N LEU A 210 -26.26 8.35 1.83
CA LEU A 210 -27.25 7.59 1.06
C LEU A 210 -28.49 8.46 0.82
N ASP A 211 -28.90 8.58 -0.44
CA ASP A 211 -30.15 9.24 -0.83
C ASP A 211 -31.33 8.28 -0.66
N ILE A 212 -31.67 7.98 0.60
CA ILE A 212 -32.79 7.13 0.99
C ILE A 212 -33.60 7.79 2.11
N PRO A 213 -34.88 7.41 2.32
CA PRO A 213 -35.65 7.93 3.43
C PRO A 213 -34.94 7.71 4.77
N GLY A 214 -34.71 8.81 5.50
CA GLY A 214 -34.01 8.81 6.80
C GLY A 214 -32.48 8.71 6.71
N GLY A 215 -31.87 8.86 5.53
CA GLY A 215 -30.41 8.78 5.33
C GLY A 215 -29.60 9.82 6.11
N ASP A 216 -30.22 10.92 6.53
CA ASP A 216 -29.62 11.99 7.35
C ASP A 216 -30.12 11.97 8.81
N ALA A 217 -30.69 10.84 9.27
CA ALA A 217 -31.20 10.72 10.63
C ALA A 217 -30.09 10.77 11.69
N ASP A 218 -30.46 11.18 12.90
CA ASP A 218 -29.57 11.14 14.07
C ASP A 218 -29.22 9.68 14.41
N GLY A 219 -27.93 9.36 14.49
CA GLY A 219 -27.40 7.99 14.57
C GLY A 219 -26.87 7.41 13.24
N VAL A 220 -26.98 8.14 12.11
CA VAL A 220 -26.33 7.76 10.84
C VAL A 220 -25.01 8.50 10.70
N LEU A 221 -23.92 7.75 10.78
CA LEU A 221 -22.55 8.26 10.67
C LEU A 221 -21.93 7.87 9.34
N LYS A 222 -20.99 8.68 8.84
CA LYS A 222 -20.14 8.27 7.71
C LYS A 222 -18.87 7.66 8.25
N ALA A 223 -18.42 6.55 7.66
CA ALA A 223 -17.25 5.81 8.14
C ALA A 223 -15.99 6.67 8.21
N VAL A 224 -15.78 7.54 7.23
CA VAL A 224 -14.64 8.46 7.20
C VAL A 224 -14.64 9.38 8.42
N GLU A 225 -15.79 10.01 8.73
CA GLU A 225 -15.94 10.93 9.86
C GLU A 225 -15.83 10.18 11.19
N PHE A 226 -16.43 8.99 11.29
CA PHE A 226 -16.32 8.12 12.46
C PHE A 226 -14.87 7.73 12.76
N LEU A 227 -14.12 7.23 11.77
CA LEU A 227 -12.73 6.83 11.92
C LEU A 227 -11.82 8.02 12.22
N LEU A 228 -12.01 9.16 11.51
CA LEU A 228 -11.28 10.41 11.76
C LEU A 228 -11.42 10.84 13.21
N ASN A 229 -12.65 10.91 13.71
CA ASN A 229 -12.94 11.36 15.07
C ASN A 229 -12.38 10.38 16.11
N THR A 230 -12.62 9.08 15.91
CA THR A 230 -12.14 8.04 16.84
C THR A 230 -10.60 8.03 16.93
N ASN A 231 -9.90 8.13 15.80
CA ASN A 231 -8.44 8.14 15.77
C ASN A 231 -7.83 9.44 16.34
N GLN A 232 -8.60 10.54 16.38
CA GLN A 232 -8.20 11.77 17.07
C GLN A 232 -8.55 11.75 18.56
N GLY A 233 -9.19 10.68 19.05
CA GLY A 233 -9.59 10.52 20.45
C GLY A 233 -10.95 11.12 20.79
N PHE A 234 -11.73 11.59 19.82
CA PHE A 234 -13.07 12.07 20.13
C PHE A 234 -13.99 10.91 20.49
N GLU A 235 -14.75 11.07 21.58
CA GLU A 235 -15.80 10.13 21.97
C GLU A 235 -16.95 10.20 20.96
N VAL A 236 -17.33 9.03 20.43
CA VAL A 236 -18.49 8.88 19.56
C VAL A 236 -19.42 7.85 20.20
N ASP A 237 -20.61 8.28 20.60
CA ASP A 237 -21.61 7.37 21.12
C ASP A 237 -22.27 6.59 19.98
N ILE A 238 -22.07 5.27 19.98
CA ILE A 238 -22.52 4.36 18.92
C ILE A 238 -23.54 3.31 19.42
N GLY A 239 -23.89 3.33 20.71
CA GLY A 239 -24.76 2.32 21.31
C GLY A 239 -24.22 0.89 21.28
N GLU A 240 -25.11 -0.10 21.40
CA GLU A 240 -24.75 -1.52 21.49
C GLU A 240 -24.86 -2.25 20.15
N ASN A 241 -25.82 -1.85 19.30
CA ASN A 241 -26.15 -2.50 18.04
C ASN A 241 -25.73 -1.61 16.86
N VAL A 242 -24.59 -1.93 16.25
CA VAL A 242 -24.03 -1.15 15.15
C VAL A 242 -24.15 -1.91 13.83
N ILE A 243 -24.67 -1.21 12.81
CA ILE A 243 -24.67 -1.70 11.43
C ILE A 243 -23.67 -0.90 10.62
N VAL A 244 -22.75 -1.57 9.93
CA VAL A 244 -21.86 -0.96 8.94
C VAL A 244 -22.35 -1.33 7.55
N ILE A 245 -22.56 -0.34 6.68
CA ILE A 245 -22.99 -0.54 5.30
C ILE A 245 -21.79 -0.37 4.37
N GLY A 246 -21.38 -1.45 3.70
CA GLY A 246 -20.27 -1.48 2.76
C GLY A 246 -19.50 -2.79 2.80
N GLY A 247 -18.81 -3.12 1.69
CA GLY A 247 -18.07 -4.39 1.54
C GLY A 247 -16.54 -4.24 1.43
N GLY A 248 -15.99 -3.03 1.51
CA GLY A 248 -14.54 -2.79 1.36
C GLY A 248 -13.79 -2.71 2.68
N ASP A 249 -12.46 -2.54 2.61
CA ASP A 249 -11.58 -2.47 3.80
C ASP A 249 -12.01 -1.39 4.81
N VAL A 250 -12.51 -0.23 4.34
CA VAL A 250 -13.02 0.84 5.22
C VAL A 250 -14.22 0.36 6.06
N ALA A 251 -15.05 -0.53 5.52
CA ALA A 251 -16.16 -1.11 6.26
C ALA A 251 -15.65 -2.07 7.34
N MET A 252 -14.62 -2.87 7.03
CA MET A 252 -13.99 -3.78 7.99
C MET A 252 -13.30 -3.00 9.11
N ASP A 253 -12.55 -1.95 8.78
CA ASP A 253 -11.92 -1.06 9.76
C ASP A 253 -12.96 -0.38 10.64
N ALA A 254 -14.04 0.15 10.07
CA ALA A 254 -15.12 0.78 10.83
C ALA A 254 -15.81 -0.22 11.78
N ALA A 255 -16.09 -1.43 11.32
CA ALA A 255 -16.74 -2.48 12.11
C ALA A 255 -15.85 -2.94 13.27
N ARG A 256 -14.56 -3.21 13.00
CA ARG A 256 -13.58 -3.64 14.00
C ARG A 256 -13.23 -2.53 14.99
N THR A 257 -13.27 -1.26 14.56
CA THR A 257 -13.12 -0.08 15.42
C THR A 257 -14.33 0.11 16.33
N ALA A 258 -15.56 -0.08 15.83
CA ALA A 258 -16.77 -0.02 16.64
C ALA A 258 -16.76 -1.04 17.80
N LEU A 259 -16.22 -2.25 17.56
CA LEU A 259 -16.01 -3.25 18.63
C LEU A 259 -14.98 -2.82 19.69
N ARG A 260 -14.05 -1.91 19.35
CA ARG A 260 -12.92 -1.49 20.19
C ARG A 260 -13.09 -0.08 20.77
N ARG A 261 -14.29 0.48 20.74
CA ARG A 261 -14.57 1.85 21.19
C ARG A 261 -13.90 2.21 22.53
N ASP A 262 -14.11 1.42 23.58
CA ASP A 262 -13.58 1.78 24.91
C ASP A 262 -12.06 1.83 24.96
N ALA A 263 -11.38 1.07 24.10
CA ALA A 263 -9.93 1.13 24.02
C ALA A 263 -9.47 2.53 23.56
N TYR A 264 -10.20 3.12 22.61
CA TYR A 264 -9.97 4.49 22.15
C TYR A 264 -10.34 5.54 23.22
N GLU A 265 -11.42 5.33 23.98
CA GLU A 265 -11.81 6.24 25.08
C GLU A 265 -10.85 6.18 26.27
N SER A 266 -10.35 5.00 26.62
CA SER A 266 -9.39 4.85 27.71
C SER A 266 -8.07 5.59 27.42
N ARG A 267 -7.68 5.71 26.14
CA ARG A 267 -6.50 6.44 25.69
C ARG A 267 -6.63 7.95 25.88
N THR A 268 -7.80 8.55 25.64
CA THR A 268 -7.98 9.99 25.91
C THR A 268 -7.84 10.30 27.39
N VAL A 269 -8.40 9.45 28.25
CA VAL A 269 -8.24 9.57 29.70
C VAL A 269 -6.76 9.46 30.10
N GLU A 270 -6.00 8.49 29.58
CA GLU A 270 -4.55 8.38 29.87
C GLU A 270 -3.77 9.62 29.41
N SER A 271 -4.11 10.22 28.27
CA SER A 271 -3.44 11.45 27.78
C SER A 271 -3.74 12.70 28.64
N GLU A 272 -4.91 12.75 29.31
CA GLU A 272 -5.23 13.79 30.30
C GLU A 272 -4.52 13.54 31.65
N PHE A 273 -4.27 12.28 32.00
CA PHE A 273 -3.59 11.88 33.25
C PHE A 273 -2.06 11.82 33.15
N GLU A 274 -1.46 11.80 31.95
CA GLU A 274 0.00 11.90 31.77
C GLU A 274 0.59 13.25 32.24
N GLN A 275 -0.24 14.22 32.61
CA GLN A 275 0.21 15.39 33.37
C GLN A 275 0.41 15.14 34.88
N VAL A 276 0.03 13.98 35.45
CA VAL A 276 0.19 13.70 36.88
C VAL A 276 0.47 12.20 37.18
N ALA A 277 1.76 11.91 37.38
CA ALA A 277 2.36 10.95 38.34
C ALA A 277 2.62 9.47 37.97
N GLU A 278 3.79 9.03 38.48
CA GLU A 278 4.48 7.74 38.37
C GLU A 278 3.76 6.51 38.98
N THR A 279 3.85 5.42 38.21
CA THR A 279 4.22 4.04 38.55
C THR A 279 3.99 3.52 39.98
N ALA A 280 2.89 2.78 40.19
CA ALA A 280 2.84 1.50 40.94
C ALA A 280 1.38 0.99 41.11
N ALA A 281 0.69 0.62 40.03
CA ALA A 281 -0.60 -0.10 40.13
C ALA A 281 -0.88 -1.06 38.95
N ILE A 282 0.17 -1.49 38.24
CA ILE A 282 0.03 -2.12 36.92
C ILE A 282 -0.57 -3.55 36.98
N THR A 283 -0.66 -4.21 38.14
CA THR A 283 -1.11 -5.62 38.18
C THR A 283 -2.60 -5.79 38.52
N GLU A 284 -3.20 -4.94 39.35
CA GLU A 284 -4.63 -5.05 39.72
C GLU A 284 -5.56 -4.33 38.73
N ALA A 285 -5.06 -3.31 38.01
CA ALA A 285 -5.82 -2.62 36.97
C ALA A 285 -6.09 -3.49 35.72
N LEU A 286 -5.22 -4.46 35.43
CA LEU A 286 -5.34 -5.35 34.27
C LEU A 286 -6.55 -6.31 34.34
N ASP A 287 -6.98 -6.73 35.53
CA ASP A 287 -8.15 -7.61 35.68
C ASP A 287 -9.50 -6.86 35.69
N VAL A 288 -9.51 -5.58 36.09
CA VAL A 288 -10.68 -4.70 35.94
C VAL A 288 -10.80 -4.21 34.48
N ALA A 289 -9.67 -3.90 33.84
CA ALA A 289 -9.60 -3.60 32.40
C ALA A 289 -10.07 -4.79 31.53
N ARG A 290 -9.87 -6.04 31.96
CA ARG A 290 -10.40 -7.24 31.27
C ARG A 290 -11.92 -7.31 31.16
N THR A 291 -12.62 -6.70 32.09
CA THR A 291 -14.10 -6.70 32.11
C THR A 291 -14.66 -5.42 31.48
N ALA A 292 -13.89 -4.32 31.52
CA ALA A 292 -14.24 -3.04 30.92
C ALA A 292 -13.87 -2.91 29.43
N ALA A 293 -12.80 -3.56 28.94
CA ALA A 293 -12.33 -3.47 27.55
C ALA A 293 -13.15 -4.30 26.53
N ARG A 294 -14.37 -4.71 26.91
CA ARG A 294 -15.39 -5.34 26.06
C ARG A 294 -16.75 -4.64 26.23
N ALA A 295 -16.77 -3.33 26.40
CA ALA A 295 -17.99 -2.51 26.47
C ALA A 295 -18.12 -1.54 25.27
N GLY A 296 -17.44 -1.81 24.15
CA GLY A 296 -17.76 -1.24 22.84
C GLY A 296 -19.09 -1.80 22.30
N ALA A 297 -19.40 -1.55 21.03
CA ALA A 297 -20.62 -2.12 20.44
C ALA A 297 -20.68 -3.64 20.68
N THR A 298 -21.73 -4.11 21.37
CA THR A 298 -21.87 -5.53 21.76
C THR A 298 -22.20 -6.41 20.55
N HIS A 299 -22.85 -5.83 19.54
CA HIS A 299 -23.24 -6.51 18.31
C HIS A 299 -22.93 -5.62 17.11
N VAL A 300 -21.95 -6.04 16.31
CA VAL A 300 -21.60 -5.37 15.04
C VAL A 300 -22.00 -6.24 13.86
N LYS A 301 -22.66 -5.62 12.89
CA LYS A 301 -23.14 -6.27 11.67
C LYS A 301 -22.70 -5.50 10.45
N VAL A 302 -22.06 -6.18 9.51
CA VAL A 302 -21.71 -5.63 8.20
C VAL A 302 -22.74 -6.07 7.18
N ILE A 303 -23.28 -5.12 6.42
CA ILE A 303 -24.25 -5.36 5.35
C ILE A 303 -23.64 -4.92 4.02
N SER A 304 -23.60 -5.84 3.06
CA SER A 304 -22.98 -5.65 1.73
C SER A 304 -23.96 -5.96 0.61
N LEU A 305 -23.82 -5.23 -0.50
CA LEU A 305 -24.54 -5.52 -1.75
C LEU A 305 -23.99 -6.80 -2.39
N GLU A 306 -22.68 -6.96 -2.26
CA GLU A 306 -21.85 -8.02 -2.78
C GLU A 306 -22.11 -9.35 -2.06
N SER A 307 -21.94 -10.45 -2.80
CA SER A 307 -21.69 -11.77 -2.20
C SER A 307 -20.27 -11.86 -1.64
N VAL A 308 -19.98 -12.92 -0.88
CA VAL A 308 -18.67 -13.16 -0.26
C VAL A 308 -17.55 -13.11 -1.29
N GLU A 309 -17.77 -13.69 -2.48
CA GLU A 309 -16.81 -13.77 -3.57
C GLU A 309 -16.63 -12.45 -4.34
N GLU A 310 -17.56 -11.51 -4.18
CA GLU A 310 -17.58 -10.21 -4.86
C GLU A 310 -17.09 -9.06 -3.94
N LEU A 311 -16.79 -9.33 -2.67
CA LEU A 311 -16.41 -8.31 -1.70
C LEU A 311 -15.12 -7.58 -2.12
N PRO A 312 -15.10 -6.24 -2.09
CA PRO A 312 -13.88 -5.48 -2.35
C PRO A 312 -12.82 -5.58 -1.25
N ALA A 313 -13.19 -5.99 -0.03
CA ALA A 313 -12.26 -6.12 1.09
C ALA A 313 -11.24 -7.23 0.85
N SER A 314 -10.02 -7.05 1.36
CA SER A 314 -9.03 -8.12 1.33
C SER A 314 -9.49 -9.32 2.16
N GLU A 315 -9.16 -10.53 1.69
CA GLU A 315 -9.52 -11.81 2.35
C GLU A 315 -9.09 -11.81 3.82
N PHE A 316 -7.88 -11.30 4.09
CA PHE A 316 -7.36 -11.16 5.45
C PHE A 316 -8.23 -10.27 6.35
N GLU A 317 -8.66 -9.09 5.89
CA GLU A 317 -9.48 -8.20 6.71
C GLU A 317 -10.87 -8.79 6.98
N LEU A 318 -11.42 -9.52 6.01
CA LEU A 318 -12.68 -10.24 6.19
C LEU A 318 -12.53 -11.37 7.23
N GLU A 319 -11.50 -12.20 7.13
CA GLU A 319 -11.21 -13.27 8.09
C GLU A 319 -11.02 -12.72 9.50
N GLU A 320 -10.29 -11.62 9.64
CA GLU A 320 -10.04 -10.98 10.93
C GLU A 320 -11.31 -10.40 11.54
N ALA A 321 -12.20 -9.82 10.73
CA ALA A 321 -13.50 -9.37 11.19
C ALA A 321 -14.40 -10.54 11.65
N ILE A 322 -14.40 -11.67 10.92
CA ILE A 322 -15.12 -12.89 11.29
C ILE A 322 -14.56 -13.46 12.61
N ASN A 323 -13.24 -13.52 12.75
CA ASN A 323 -12.57 -13.98 13.97
C ASN A 323 -12.91 -13.13 15.21
N GLU A 324 -13.30 -11.87 15.00
CA GLU A 324 -13.75 -10.94 16.03
C GLU A 324 -15.26 -10.97 16.26
N SER A 325 -15.95 -11.98 15.72
CA SER A 325 -17.41 -12.20 15.89
C SER A 325 -18.29 -11.13 15.24
N ILE A 326 -17.79 -10.42 14.22
CA ILE A 326 -18.60 -9.54 13.39
C ILE A 326 -19.54 -10.39 12.53
N SER A 327 -20.83 -10.05 12.55
CA SER A 327 -21.83 -10.73 11.72
C SER A 327 -21.93 -10.10 10.34
N PHE A 328 -22.18 -10.91 9.30
CA PHE A 328 -22.28 -10.44 7.93
C PHE A 328 -23.64 -10.78 7.32
N VAL A 329 -24.20 -9.84 6.57
CA VAL A 329 -25.40 -10.07 5.75
C VAL A 329 -25.12 -9.60 4.33
N HIS A 330 -24.80 -10.56 3.47
CA HIS A 330 -24.50 -10.35 2.06
C HIS A 330 -25.76 -10.28 1.21
N ARG A 331 -25.63 -9.78 -0.03
CA ARG A 331 -26.73 -9.65 -1.00
C ARG A 331 -27.91 -8.83 -0.45
N ARG A 332 -27.63 -7.76 0.30
CA ARG A 332 -28.64 -6.86 0.87
C ARG A 332 -28.30 -5.39 0.58
N GLY A 333 -29.30 -4.63 0.14
CA GLY A 333 -29.19 -3.19 -0.07
C GLY A 333 -30.05 -2.40 0.90
N PRO A 334 -29.61 -1.20 1.34
CA PRO A 334 -30.43 -0.36 2.21
C PRO A 334 -31.62 0.23 1.43
N ALA A 335 -32.82 0.10 1.98
CA ALA A 335 -34.05 0.62 1.39
C ALA A 335 -34.55 1.89 2.12
N ARG A 336 -34.55 1.86 3.46
CA ARG A 336 -34.88 3.03 4.30
C ARG A 336 -34.29 2.89 5.70
N ILE A 337 -34.00 4.03 6.32
CA ILE A 337 -33.65 4.12 7.74
C ILE A 337 -34.93 4.24 8.57
N LEU A 338 -35.02 3.47 9.65
CA LEU A 338 -36.15 3.47 10.56
C LEU A 338 -35.86 4.40 11.73
N THR A 339 -36.77 5.33 12.01
CA THR A 339 -36.62 6.31 13.09
C THR A 339 -37.80 6.29 14.06
N ASP A 340 -37.54 6.68 15.31
CA ASP A 340 -38.57 6.94 16.30
C ASP A 340 -39.33 8.24 16.01
N ALA A 341 -40.34 8.55 16.84
CA ALA A 341 -41.14 9.77 16.70
C ALA A 341 -40.33 11.07 16.90
N GLN A 342 -39.12 10.98 17.45
CA GLN A 342 -38.20 12.07 17.69
C GLN A 342 -37.14 12.19 16.59
N GLY A 343 -37.15 11.30 15.59
CA GLY A 343 -36.21 11.29 14.47
C GLY A 343 -34.89 10.57 14.75
N ARG A 344 -34.78 9.85 15.86
CA ARG A 344 -33.59 9.06 16.20
C ARG A 344 -33.65 7.69 15.54
N LEU A 345 -32.50 7.21 15.09
CA LEU A 345 -32.36 5.88 14.50
C LEU A 345 -32.86 4.77 15.45
N THR A 346 -33.55 3.79 14.87
CA THR A 346 -34.00 2.55 15.55
C THR A 346 -33.66 1.29 14.76
N GLY A 347 -33.32 1.42 13.47
CA GLY A 347 -32.96 0.30 12.63
C GLY A 347 -32.84 0.62 11.15
N LEU A 348 -32.58 -0.43 10.37
CA LEU A 348 -32.42 -0.40 8.93
C LEU A 348 -33.37 -1.39 8.27
N GLU A 349 -34.11 -0.95 7.27
CA GLU A 349 -34.79 -1.84 6.33
C GLU A 349 -33.87 -2.10 5.13
N THR A 350 -33.70 -3.37 4.80
CA THR A 350 -32.95 -3.81 3.62
C THR A 350 -33.85 -4.56 2.65
N ILE A 351 -33.41 -4.61 1.40
CA ILE A 351 -34.01 -5.39 0.30
C ILE A 351 -32.97 -6.35 -0.30
N GLY A 352 -33.43 -7.44 -0.91
CA GLY A 352 -32.56 -8.42 -1.55
C GLY A 352 -31.82 -7.82 -2.76
N VAL A 353 -30.60 -8.29 -3.02
CA VAL A 353 -29.81 -7.92 -4.20
C VAL A 353 -29.71 -9.11 -5.13
N LEU A 354 -30.26 -8.97 -6.33
CA LEU A 354 -30.22 -10.00 -7.38
C LEU A 354 -28.88 -10.04 -8.10
N SER A 355 -28.31 -8.86 -8.38
CA SER A 355 -27.01 -8.70 -9.01
C SER A 355 -26.41 -7.35 -8.60
N VAL A 356 -25.08 -7.28 -8.45
CA VAL A 356 -24.37 -6.02 -8.19
C VAL A 356 -23.86 -5.39 -9.48
N PHE A 357 -23.41 -6.23 -10.41
CA PHE A 357 -22.83 -5.81 -11.69
C PHE A 357 -23.74 -6.19 -12.86
N ASP A 358 -23.65 -5.43 -13.95
CA ASP A 358 -24.25 -5.80 -15.23
C ASP A 358 -23.38 -6.79 -16.02
N GLU A 359 -23.81 -7.17 -17.23
CA GLU A 359 -23.09 -8.10 -18.10
C GLU A 359 -21.72 -7.58 -18.55
N ASP A 360 -21.51 -6.26 -18.52
CA ASP A 360 -20.24 -5.59 -18.84
C ASP A 360 -19.34 -5.42 -17.60
N GLY A 361 -19.75 -5.96 -16.44
CA GLY A 361 -19.02 -5.83 -15.17
C GLY A 361 -19.11 -4.44 -14.54
N ARG A 362 -20.01 -3.58 -15.00
CA ARG A 362 -20.20 -2.24 -14.41
C ARG A 362 -21.12 -2.33 -13.21
N PHE A 363 -20.83 -1.50 -12.20
CA PHE A 363 -21.64 -1.41 -11.00
C PHE A 363 -23.05 -0.90 -11.34
N ALA A 364 -24.04 -1.78 -11.27
CA ALA A 364 -25.42 -1.54 -11.65
C ALA A 364 -26.35 -2.49 -10.85
N PRO A 365 -26.51 -2.25 -9.53
CA PRO A 365 -27.20 -3.19 -8.66
C PRO A 365 -28.69 -3.30 -9.02
N LYS A 366 -29.19 -4.53 -9.04
CA LYS A 366 -30.61 -4.87 -9.22
C LYS A 366 -31.16 -5.43 -7.92
N PHE A 367 -32.27 -4.87 -7.47
CA PHE A 367 -32.87 -5.20 -6.19
C PHE A 367 -34.14 -6.05 -6.36
N ASP A 368 -34.36 -6.93 -5.39
CA ASP A 368 -35.63 -7.62 -5.15
C ASP A 368 -36.37 -6.88 -4.03
N HIS A 369 -37.38 -6.09 -4.42
CA HIS A 369 -38.17 -5.30 -3.50
C HIS A 369 -39.17 -6.13 -2.67
N ASP A 370 -39.38 -7.40 -3.02
CA ASP A 370 -40.26 -8.30 -2.26
C ASP A 370 -39.51 -8.99 -1.09
N ASP A 371 -38.17 -9.09 -1.18
CA ASP A 371 -37.31 -9.66 -0.14
C ASP A 371 -36.90 -8.60 0.91
N VAL A 372 -37.84 -8.20 1.75
CA VAL A 372 -37.63 -7.18 2.80
C VAL A 372 -37.16 -7.81 4.12
N GLN A 373 -36.16 -7.21 4.76
CA GLN A 373 -35.71 -7.56 6.10
C GLN A 373 -35.49 -6.30 6.93
N LEU A 374 -35.73 -6.44 8.24
CA LEU A 374 -35.54 -5.37 9.22
C LEU A 374 -34.39 -5.75 10.15
N HIS A 375 -33.55 -4.79 10.44
CA HIS A 375 -32.42 -4.94 11.36
C HIS A 375 -32.48 -3.82 12.39
N GLU A 376 -32.52 -4.17 13.68
CA GLU A 376 -32.41 -3.20 14.76
C GLU A 376 -30.98 -2.65 14.83
N ALA A 377 -30.85 -1.35 15.08
CA ALA A 377 -29.57 -0.67 15.21
C ALA A 377 -29.71 0.62 16.01
N ASP A 378 -28.73 0.87 16.87
CA ASP A 378 -28.54 2.14 17.58
C ASP A 378 -27.72 3.11 16.72
N THR A 379 -26.84 2.59 15.87
CA THR A 379 -26.00 3.38 14.96
C THR A 379 -25.82 2.68 13.61
N ILE A 380 -25.85 3.46 12.53
CA ILE A 380 -25.52 3.01 11.18
C ILE A 380 -24.28 3.77 10.70
N ILE A 381 -23.25 3.05 10.28
CA ILE A 381 -22.01 3.62 9.74
C ILE A 381 -21.96 3.36 8.22
N LEU A 382 -21.96 4.43 7.43
CA LEU A 382 -21.92 4.39 5.98
C LEU A 382 -20.48 4.34 5.46
N ALA A 383 -20.05 3.17 4.98
CA ALA A 383 -18.75 2.91 4.38
C ALA A 383 -18.85 2.75 2.84
N ILE A 384 -19.60 3.63 2.20
CA ILE A 384 -19.97 3.57 0.77
C ILE A 384 -19.12 4.46 -0.14
N GLY A 385 -17.94 4.87 0.35
CA GLY A 385 -16.94 5.60 -0.42
C GLY A 385 -16.71 7.04 0.05
N GLN A 386 -15.72 7.66 -0.58
CA GLN A 386 -15.21 8.98 -0.21
C GLN A 386 -15.34 9.97 -1.37
N ALA A 387 -15.20 11.26 -1.06
CA ALA A 387 -15.32 12.36 -1.99
C ALA A 387 -14.25 13.43 -1.71
N VAL A 388 -13.88 14.16 -2.76
CA VAL A 388 -12.92 15.27 -2.71
C VAL A 388 -13.67 16.56 -2.46
N ASP A 389 -13.15 17.38 -1.55
CA ASP A 389 -13.60 18.76 -1.36
C ASP A 389 -13.07 19.62 -2.51
N VAL A 390 -13.83 19.67 -3.61
CA VAL A 390 -13.49 20.49 -4.79
C VAL A 390 -13.86 21.96 -4.59
N GLU A 391 -14.70 22.28 -3.62
CA GLU A 391 -15.07 23.66 -3.29
C GLU A 391 -13.90 24.42 -2.67
N ALA A 392 -13.05 23.72 -1.92
CA ALA A 392 -11.79 24.23 -1.39
C ALA A 392 -10.85 24.86 -2.45
N LEU A 393 -10.96 24.47 -3.71
CA LEU A 393 -10.14 25.00 -4.81
C LEU A 393 -10.48 26.47 -5.13
N GLY A 394 -11.69 26.92 -4.80
CA GLY A 394 -12.19 28.25 -5.13
C GLY A 394 -12.46 28.46 -6.63
N PRO A 395 -12.93 29.66 -7.01
CA PRO A 395 -13.34 29.97 -8.40
C PRO A 395 -12.17 29.97 -9.39
N ASP A 396 -10.95 30.26 -8.93
CA ASP A 396 -9.73 30.30 -9.73
C ASP A 396 -8.93 28.99 -9.64
N GLY A 397 -9.57 27.92 -9.15
CA GLY A 397 -9.00 26.58 -9.04
C GLY A 397 -8.80 25.88 -10.38
N PRO A 398 -8.06 24.76 -10.40
CA PRO A 398 -7.92 23.93 -11.60
C PRO A 398 -9.27 23.33 -12.02
N GLN A 399 -9.36 22.90 -13.28
CA GLN A 399 -10.54 22.22 -13.79
C GLN A 399 -10.87 20.97 -12.96
N VAL A 400 -12.18 20.72 -12.81
CA VAL A 400 -12.71 19.58 -12.04
C VAL A 400 -13.30 18.57 -13.03
N SER A 401 -12.94 17.30 -12.86
CA SER A 401 -13.41 16.20 -13.69
C SER A 401 -14.91 15.91 -13.45
N PRO A 402 -15.59 15.20 -14.37
CA PRO A 402 -16.96 14.73 -14.13
C PRO A 402 -17.12 13.85 -12.88
N ARG A 403 -16.04 13.22 -12.41
CA ARG A 403 -15.99 12.41 -11.18
C ARG A 403 -15.83 13.24 -9.90
N LYS A 404 -15.87 14.58 -10.00
CA LYS A 404 -15.66 15.51 -8.88
C LYS A 404 -14.28 15.33 -8.22
N THR A 405 -13.25 15.16 -9.05
CA THR A 405 -11.83 15.18 -8.65
C THR A 405 -11.09 16.26 -9.43
N ILE A 406 -9.88 16.64 -9.01
CA ILE A 406 -9.05 17.56 -9.78
C ILE A 406 -8.70 16.93 -11.12
N GLN A 407 -8.96 17.64 -12.23
CA GLN A 407 -8.60 17.18 -13.55
C GLN A 407 -7.10 17.36 -13.78
N ILE A 408 -6.45 16.30 -14.25
CA ILE A 408 -5.00 16.23 -14.49
C ILE A 408 -4.69 15.54 -15.81
N ASP A 409 -3.48 15.75 -16.31
CA ASP A 409 -2.83 14.82 -17.23
C ASP A 409 -2.47 13.53 -16.46
N PRO A 410 -2.85 12.33 -16.95
CA PRO A 410 -2.66 11.08 -16.22
C PRO A 410 -1.20 10.66 -16.03
N ASP A 411 -0.30 11.07 -16.92
CA ASP A 411 1.11 10.68 -16.94
C ASP A 411 1.99 11.71 -16.22
N THR A 412 1.67 13.01 -16.36
CA THR A 412 2.47 14.10 -15.77
C THR A 412 1.88 14.66 -14.47
N LEU A 413 0.62 14.35 -14.15
CA LEU A 413 -0.14 14.91 -13.01
C LEU A 413 -0.35 16.43 -13.08
N GLU A 414 -0.04 17.06 -14.22
CA GLU A 414 -0.24 18.49 -14.43
C GLU A 414 -1.72 18.84 -14.42
N THR A 415 -2.09 19.91 -13.71
CA THR A 415 -3.44 20.45 -13.76
C THR A 415 -3.61 21.40 -14.95
N SER A 416 -4.81 21.97 -15.11
CA SER A 416 -5.04 23.04 -16.08
C SER A 416 -4.30 24.36 -15.78
N ILE A 417 -3.66 24.48 -14.61
CA ILE A 417 -2.93 25.67 -14.18
C ILE A 417 -1.42 25.42 -14.28
N PRO A 418 -0.65 26.27 -14.99
CA PRO A 418 0.80 26.13 -15.07
C PRO A 418 1.47 26.13 -13.69
N MET A 419 2.48 25.28 -13.52
CA MET A 419 3.22 25.09 -12.26
C MET A 419 2.36 24.59 -11.09
N VAL A 420 1.20 23.98 -11.38
CA VAL A 420 0.34 23.33 -10.40
C VAL A 420 0.06 21.89 -10.80
N TRP A 421 0.39 20.96 -9.91
CA TRP A 421 0.14 19.52 -10.06
C TRP A 421 -0.88 19.05 -9.04
N ALA A 422 -1.55 17.92 -9.31
CA ALA A 422 -2.41 17.26 -8.33
C ALA A 422 -2.26 15.74 -8.38
N GLY A 423 -2.30 15.08 -7.23
CA GLY A 423 -2.05 13.64 -7.14
C GLY A 423 -2.75 12.97 -5.96
N GLY A 424 -2.64 11.65 -5.89
CA GLY A 424 -3.34 10.85 -4.89
C GLY A 424 -4.86 10.91 -5.08
N ASP A 425 -5.59 10.77 -3.98
CA ASP A 425 -7.05 10.64 -4.04
C ASP A 425 -7.75 11.94 -4.50
N ALA A 426 -7.11 13.10 -4.30
CA ALA A 426 -7.66 14.39 -4.75
C ALA A 426 -7.82 14.47 -6.28
N ALA A 427 -6.94 13.80 -7.04
CA ALA A 427 -6.94 13.81 -8.51
C ALA A 427 -7.54 12.53 -9.09
N LYS A 428 -7.17 11.37 -8.54
CA LYS A 428 -7.50 10.05 -9.12
C LYS A 428 -8.59 9.29 -8.36
N GLY A 429 -9.12 9.87 -7.28
CA GLY A 429 -10.09 9.22 -6.38
C GLY A 429 -9.43 8.21 -5.42
N PRO A 430 -10.20 7.70 -4.43
CA PRO A 430 -9.69 6.81 -3.38
C PRO A 430 -9.00 5.58 -3.94
N ARG A 431 -7.72 5.39 -3.59
CA ARG A 431 -6.90 4.24 -4.01
C ARG A 431 -6.02 3.75 -2.86
N THR A 432 -5.22 2.72 -3.13
CA THR A 432 -4.30 2.15 -2.13
C THR A 432 -3.17 3.12 -1.78
N LEU A 433 -2.67 3.00 -0.54
CA LEU A 433 -1.57 3.82 -0.02
C LEU A 433 -0.38 3.92 -0.98
N ILE A 434 0.04 2.79 -1.54
CA ILE A 434 1.23 2.70 -2.39
C ILE A 434 1.06 3.43 -3.73
N LEU A 435 -0.17 3.54 -4.24
CA LEU A 435 -0.48 4.35 -5.43
C LEU A 435 -0.39 5.85 -5.12
N GLY A 436 -0.79 6.27 -3.91
CA GLY A 436 -0.60 7.65 -3.44
C GLY A 436 0.88 8.02 -3.32
N ILE A 437 1.70 7.13 -2.75
CA ILE A 437 3.16 7.30 -2.68
C ILE A 437 3.75 7.42 -4.10
N ALA A 438 3.34 6.56 -5.02
CA ALA A 438 3.79 6.62 -6.42
C ALA A 438 3.46 7.96 -7.10
N ASP A 439 2.25 8.48 -6.91
CA ASP A 439 1.88 9.80 -7.43
C ASP A 439 2.74 10.93 -6.84
N GLY A 440 3.09 10.84 -5.56
CA GLY A 440 4.02 11.81 -4.93
C GLY A 440 5.39 11.83 -5.61
N ARG A 441 5.91 10.64 -5.95
CA ARG A 441 7.19 10.50 -6.68
C ARG A 441 7.10 11.03 -8.11
N ILE A 442 6.01 10.72 -8.82
CA ILE A 442 5.75 11.24 -10.16
C ILE A 442 5.69 12.77 -10.11
N ALA A 443 4.93 13.35 -9.18
CA ALA A 443 4.83 14.80 -9.02
C ALA A 443 6.20 15.46 -8.76
N ALA A 444 7.01 14.90 -7.86
CA ALA A 444 8.35 15.41 -7.59
C ALA A 444 9.23 15.41 -8.86
N ALA A 445 9.19 14.33 -9.65
CA ALA A 445 9.94 14.24 -10.90
C ALA A 445 9.46 15.26 -11.95
N GLN A 446 8.15 15.46 -12.10
CA GLN A 446 7.59 16.39 -13.08
C GLN A 446 7.83 17.85 -12.68
N ILE A 447 7.73 18.18 -11.39
CA ILE A 447 8.12 19.48 -10.84
C ILE A 447 9.60 19.73 -11.13
N HIS A 448 10.47 18.74 -10.89
CA HIS A 448 11.89 18.87 -11.18
C HIS A 448 12.17 19.17 -12.66
N LYS A 449 11.47 18.45 -13.56
CA LYS A 449 11.53 18.66 -15.00
C LYS A 449 11.13 20.09 -15.39
N ALA A 450 10.07 20.62 -14.78
CA ALA A 450 9.57 21.96 -15.06
C ALA A 450 10.59 23.06 -14.73
N PHE A 451 11.45 22.83 -13.74
CA PHE A 451 12.57 23.71 -13.40
C PHE A 451 13.85 23.45 -14.22
N GLY A 452 13.76 22.67 -15.29
CA GLY A 452 14.89 22.34 -16.16
C GLY A 452 15.84 21.29 -15.60
N GLY A 453 15.45 20.63 -14.51
CA GLY A 453 16.12 19.43 -14.03
C GLY A 453 15.95 18.30 -15.04
N GLU A 454 16.99 17.48 -15.21
CA GLU A 454 16.80 16.22 -15.90
C GLU A 454 16.00 15.32 -14.96
N ILE A 455 14.83 14.84 -15.42
CA ILE A 455 14.27 13.65 -14.79
C ILE A 455 15.36 12.62 -14.97
N GLN A 456 16.06 12.29 -13.88
CA GLN A 456 16.77 11.03 -13.84
C GLN A 456 15.67 10.02 -14.15
N GLY A 457 15.66 9.48 -15.38
CA GLY A 457 14.76 8.38 -15.72
C GLY A 457 14.87 7.37 -14.58
N GLN A 458 13.80 6.61 -14.32
CA GLN A 458 13.92 5.41 -13.48
C GLN A 458 15.26 4.78 -13.83
N GLN A 459 16.19 4.67 -12.85
CA GLN A 459 17.53 4.19 -13.17
C GLN A 459 17.34 2.89 -13.93
N GLU A 460 17.67 2.88 -15.22
CA GLU A 460 17.52 1.68 -16.02
C GLU A 460 18.32 0.63 -15.26
N GLY A 461 17.64 -0.47 -14.90
CA GLY A 461 18.31 -1.56 -14.24
C GLY A 461 19.53 -1.96 -15.05
N GLN A 462 20.51 -2.55 -14.39
CA GLN A 462 21.65 -3.10 -15.09
C GLN A 462 21.64 -4.60 -14.86
N MET A 463 21.98 -5.32 -15.92
CA MET A 463 22.24 -6.74 -15.81
C MET A 463 23.63 -6.90 -15.23
N VAL A 464 23.72 -7.34 -13.98
CA VAL A 464 24.98 -7.61 -13.30
C VAL A 464 25.23 -9.11 -13.36
N GLN A 465 26.22 -9.53 -14.14
CA GLN A 465 26.62 -10.94 -14.19
C GLN A 465 27.18 -11.36 -12.82
N LEU A 466 26.73 -12.50 -12.30
CA LEU A 466 27.23 -13.07 -11.06
C LEU A 466 28.45 -13.95 -11.33
N GLU A 467 29.47 -13.84 -10.47
CA GLU A 467 30.61 -14.76 -10.49
C GLU A 467 30.22 -16.16 -10.01
N GLN A 468 29.31 -16.26 -9.04
CA GLN A 468 28.79 -17.52 -8.50
C GLN A 468 27.29 -17.38 -8.23
N PHE A 469 26.50 -18.33 -8.73
CA PHE A 469 25.08 -18.41 -8.42
C PHE A 469 24.82 -19.55 -7.44
N HIS A 470 24.14 -19.25 -6.33
CA HIS A 470 23.65 -20.27 -5.42
C HIS A 470 22.35 -20.85 -5.97
N ARG A 471 22.31 -22.18 -6.14
CA ARG A 471 21.12 -22.91 -6.57
C ARG A 471 19.97 -22.66 -5.57
N LEU A 472 18.74 -22.70 -6.07
CA LEU A 472 17.57 -22.80 -5.18
C LEU A 472 17.77 -24.02 -4.27
N ASP A 473 17.54 -23.84 -2.97
CA ASP A 473 17.64 -24.91 -1.95
C ASP A 473 16.76 -26.10 -2.40
N ASP A 474 17.23 -27.35 -2.25
CA ASP A 474 16.57 -28.56 -2.80
C ASP A 474 15.14 -28.82 -2.25
N ILE A 475 14.70 -27.99 -1.31
CA ILE A 475 13.38 -28.03 -0.66
C ILE A 475 12.46 -26.86 -1.03
N TYR A 476 12.85 -25.96 -1.93
CA TYR A 476 12.09 -24.73 -2.26
C TYR A 476 10.64 -24.98 -2.74
N ASP A 477 10.40 -26.14 -3.36
CA ASP A 477 9.11 -26.62 -3.85
C ASP A 477 8.27 -27.33 -2.76
N ARG A 478 8.87 -27.65 -1.61
CA ARG A 478 8.23 -28.33 -0.49
C ARG A 478 7.85 -27.40 0.67
N ILE A 479 8.40 -26.18 0.69
CA ILE A 479 8.09 -25.19 1.71
C ILE A 479 6.75 -24.52 1.35
N GLY A 480 5.71 -24.82 2.13
CA GLY A 480 4.42 -24.14 2.04
C GLY A 480 4.49 -22.70 2.56
N ARG A 481 3.56 -21.85 2.12
CA ARG A 481 3.45 -20.46 2.60
C ARG A 481 3.20 -20.46 4.10
N ILE A 482 3.94 -19.63 4.82
CA ILE A 482 3.74 -19.38 6.24
C ILE A 482 2.74 -18.24 6.40
N ASP A 483 1.64 -18.49 7.11
CA ASP A 483 0.69 -17.43 7.45
C ASP A 483 1.29 -16.47 8.49
N VAL A 484 0.95 -15.18 8.37
CA VAL A 484 1.48 -14.14 9.25
C VAL A 484 0.92 -14.36 10.66
N PRO A 485 1.77 -14.51 11.68
CA PRO A 485 1.31 -14.66 13.06
C PRO A 485 0.45 -13.47 13.51
N THR A 486 -0.67 -13.78 14.15
CA THR A 486 -1.53 -12.81 14.81
C THR A 486 -1.66 -13.12 16.30
N ILE A 487 -1.96 -12.11 17.10
CA ILE A 487 -2.32 -12.33 18.49
C ILE A 487 -3.66 -13.10 18.56
N PRO A 488 -3.78 -14.09 19.47
CA PRO A 488 -5.03 -14.80 19.71
C PRO A 488 -6.20 -13.86 20.00
N THR A 489 -7.40 -14.19 19.51
CA THR A 489 -8.60 -13.33 19.62
C THR A 489 -8.99 -13.00 21.06
N ASP A 490 -8.72 -13.90 22.01
CA ASP A 490 -8.93 -13.67 23.45
C ASP A 490 -7.92 -12.67 24.07
N ARG A 491 -6.83 -12.38 23.36
CA ARG A 491 -5.78 -11.42 23.75
C ARG A 491 -5.77 -10.14 22.92
N ARG A 492 -6.70 -9.99 21.96
CA ARG A 492 -6.93 -8.77 21.18
C ARG A 492 -7.66 -7.72 22.03
N ILE A 493 -7.01 -7.29 23.10
CA ILE A 493 -7.49 -6.22 23.97
C ILE A 493 -6.82 -4.90 23.60
N GLY A 494 -7.57 -3.81 23.67
CA GLY A 494 -7.03 -2.48 23.42
C GLY A 494 -6.68 -2.21 21.95
N LEU A 495 -5.60 -1.46 21.75
CA LEU A 495 -5.09 -0.99 20.45
C LEU A 495 -3.78 -1.67 20.04
N ALA A 496 -3.43 -2.79 20.68
CA ALA A 496 -2.23 -3.55 20.35
C ALA A 496 -2.26 -4.04 18.89
N GLU A 497 -1.11 -3.99 18.21
CA GLU A 497 -0.99 -4.48 16.84
C GLU A 497 -1.42 -5.95 16.75
N VAL A 498 -2.33 -6.26 15.81
CA VAL A 498 -2.91 -7.60 15.72
C VAL A 498 -1.94 -8.58 15.05
N GLU A 499 -1.32 -8.19 13.95
CA GLU A 499 -0.24 -8.94 13.34
C GLU A 499 1.05 -8.74 14.16
N THR A 500 1.72 -9.83 14.53
CA THR A 500 3.01 -9.77 15.25
C THR A 500 4.22 -9.90 14.33
N GLY A 501 3.99 -10.16 13.03
CA GLY A 501 5.07 -10.36 12.05
C GLY A 501 5.78 -11.71 12.16
N PHE A 502 6.80 -11.90 11.33
CA PHE A 502 7.59 -13.13 11.29
C PHE A 502 8.75 -13.12 12.29
N THR A 503 8.98 -14.28 12.92
CA THR A 503 10.27 -14.55 13.57
C THR A 503 11.37 -14.70 12.51
N GLU A 504 12.64 -14.67 12.92
CA GLU A 504 13.75 -14.90 12.00
C GLU A 504 13.62 -16.22 11.24
N GLU A 505 13.36 -17.32 11.96
CA GLU A 505 13.24 -18.65 11.36
C GLU A 505 12.12 -18.69 10.31
N MET A 506 10.97 -18.07 10.62
CA MET A 506 9.84 -17.97 9.69
C MET A 506 10.18 -17.10 8.48
N ALA A 507 10.80 -15.94 8.69
CA ALA A 507 11.19 -15.04 7.61
C ALA A 507 12.20 -15.69 6.65
N ARG A 508 13.23 -16.38 7.18
CA ARG A 508 14.18 -17.14 6.36
C ARG A 508 13.48 -18.24 5.56
N CYS A 509 12.60 -19.00 6.22
CA CYS A 509 11.87 -20.11 5.60
C CYS A 509 10.95 -19.62 4.47
N GLU A 510 10.15 -18.58 4.72
CA GLU A 510 9.25 -17.98 3.73
C GLU A 510 10.04 -17.34 2.58
N ALA A 511 11.13 -16.63 2.88
CA ALA A 511 11.96 -15.98 1.86
C ALA A 511 12.62 -16.99 0.90
N LYS A 512 13.01 -18.17 1.40
CA LYS A 512 13.57 -19.27 0.57
C LYS A 512 12.62 -19.82 -0.49
N ARG A 513 11.31 -19.54 -0.39
CA ARG A 513 10.32 -19.93 -1.41
C ARG A 513 10.44 -19.10 -2.70
N CYS A 514 11.10 -17.95 -2.66
CA CYS A 514 11.22 -17.03 -3.78
C CYS A 514 11.88 -17.68 -5.00
N LEU A 515 11.23 -17.58 -6.16
CA LEU A 515 11.73 -18.12 -7.44
C LEU A 515 12.86 -17.29 -8.07
N ARG A 516 13.27 -16.19 -7.41
CA ARG A 516 14.32 -15.27 -7.87
C ARG A 516 14.13 -14.84 -9.34
N CYS A 517 12.91 -14.42 -9.74
CA CYS A 517 12.59 -14.03 -11.12
C CYS A 517 13.46 -12.89 -11.69
N PHE A 518 14.13 -12.14 -10.82
CA PHE A 518 15.10 -11.09 -11.17
C PHE A 518 16.48 -11.65 -11.55
N ALA A 519 16.73 -12.94 -11.37
CA ALA A 519 17.88 -13.66 -11.89
C ALA A 519 17.59 -14.13 -13.31
N ASN A 520 18.55 -14.00 -14.22
CA ASN A 520 18.40 -14.25 -15.64
C ASN A 520 19.56 -15.10 -16.18
N ILE A 521 19.24 -16.06 -17.03
CA ILE A 521 20.26 -16.85 -17.73
C ILE A 521 20.79 -16.00 -18.89
N LEU A 522 22.10 -15.74 -18.88
CA LEU A 522 22.80 -15.00 -19.92
C LEU A 522 23.54 -15.96 -20.85
N LEU A 523 23.49 -15.68 -22.15
CA LEU A 523 24.16 -16.47 -23.18
C LEU A 523 25.27 -15.66 -23.85
N ASP A 524 26.52 -16.11 -23.69
CA ASP A 524 27.64 -15.70 -24.52
C ASP A 524 27.65 -16.53 -25.82
N ALA A 525 27.05 -15.95 -26.87
CA ALA A 525 26.95 -16.59 -28.17
C ALA A 525 28.32 -16.91 -28.80
N SER A 526 29.41 -16.25 -28.39
CA SER A 526 30.76 -16.52 -28.92
C SER A 526 31.36 -17.83 -28.38
N LYS A 527 30.87 -18.30 -27.23
CA LYS A 527 31.30 -19.55 -26.59
C LYS A 527 30.35 -20.73 -26.85
N CYS A 528 29.12 -20.46 -27.29
CA CYS A 528 28.13 -21.48 -27.50
C CYS A 528 28.45 -22.35 -28.73
N VAL A 529 28.53 -23.67 -28.53
CA VAL A 529 28.80 -24.65 -29.59
C VAL A 529 27.54 -25.40 -30.04
N LEU A 530 26.34 -24.95 -29.62
CA LEU A 530 25.04 -25.53 -29.99
C LEU A 530 24.93 -27.06 -29.75
N CYS A 531 25.54 -27.56 -28.67
CA CYS A 531 25.54 -28.98 -28.33
C CYS A 531 24.22 -29.54 -27.76
N ALA A 532 23.20 -28.69 -27.59
CA ALA A 532 21.87 -29.02 -27.04
C ALA A 532 21.82 -29.56 -25.60
N LEU A 533 22.94 -29.65 -24.88
CA LEU A 533 22.96 -30.12 -23.48
C LEU A 533 22.11 -29.27 -22.53
N CYS A 534 21.98 -27.97 -22.81
CA CYS A 534 21.14 -27.05 -22.05
C CYS A 534 19.64 -27.27 -22.28
N ALA A 535 19.24 -27.72 -23.48
CA ALA A 535 17.88 -28.13 -23.78
C ALA A 535 17.56 -29.47 -23.10
N ASP A 536 18.46 -30.44 -23.22
CA ASP A 536 18.33 -31.78 -22.62
C ASP A 536 18.16 -31.76 -21.09
N VAL A 537 18.86 -30.86 -20.40
CA VAL A 537 18.80 -30.75 -18.93
C VAL A 537 17.64 -29.86 -18.44
N CYS A 538 16.90 -29.20 -19.34
CA CYS A 538 15.86 -28.25 -18.95
C CYS A 538 14.62 -29.00 -18.42
N PRO A 539 14.20 -28.80 -17.16
CA PRO A 539 13.09 -29.58 -16.58
C PRO A 539 11.70 -29.16 -17.06
N ILE A 540 11.61 -28.04 -17.78
CA ILE A 540 10.36 -27.39 -18.22
C ILE A 540 10.41 -27.03 -19.71
N ASP A 541 11.37 -27.58 -20.46
CA ASP A 541 11.47 -27.49 -21.93
C ASP A 541 11.46 -26.07 -22.52
N VAL A 542 12.02 -25.08 -21.80
CA VAL A 542 12.07 -23.68 -22.27
C VAL A 542 13.25 -23.34 -23.17
N ILE A 543 14.18 -24.28 -23.39
CA ILE A 543 15.33 -24.11 -24.29
C ILE A 543 15.20 -25.08 -25.46
N SER A 544 15.27 -24.58 -26.69
CA SER A 544 15.19 -25.39 -27.91
C SER A 544 16.22 -24.96 -28.95
N LEU A 545 16.56 -25.88 -29.85
CA LEU A 545 17.38 -25.58 -31.03
C LEU A 545 16.48 -25.59 -32.25
N ILE A 546 16.41 -24.46 -32.93
CA ILE A 546 15.53 -24.24 -34.08
C ILE A 546 16.35 -23.77 -35.29
N PRO A 547 15.84 -23.94 -36.53
CA PRO A 547 16.41 -23.28 -37.70
C PRO A 547 16.47 -21.77 -37.48
N ALA A 548 17.62 -21.15 -37.75
CA ALA A 548 17.84 -19.74 -37.47
C ALA A 548 16.93 -18.81 -38.31
N GLU A 549 16.44 -19.33 -39.44
CA GLU A 549 15.44 -18.69 -40.31
C GLU A 549 14.10 -18.42 -39.60
N GLU A 550 13.69 -19.29 -38.65
CA GLU A 550 12.42 -19.14 -37.92
C GLU A 550 12.41 -17.92 -36.97
N VAL A 551 13.60 -17.48 -36.57
CA VAL A 551 13.82 -16.34 -35.67
C VAL A 551 14.53 -15.17 -36.35
N GLY A 552 14.76 -15.25 -37.66
CA GLY A 552 15.36 -14.18 -38.45
C GLY A 552 16.79 -13.80 -38.03
N VAL A 553 17.53 -14.73 -37.41
CA VAL A 553 18.92 -14.53 -36.98
C VAL A 553 19.85 -15.47 -37.72
N GLY A 554 21.13 -15.10 -37.87
CA GLY A 554 22.14 -15.97 -38.50
C GLY A 554 22.02 -16.11 -40.02
N LEU A 555 22.75 -17.08 -40.58
CA LEU A 555 22.76 -17.38 -42.01
C LEU A 555 21.69 -18.43 -42.34
N VAL A 556 21.18 -18.40 -43.57
CA VAL A 556 20.29 -19.44 -44.12
C VAL A 556 20.96 -20.82 -43.96
N GLY A 557 20.23 -21.78 -43.40
CA GLY A 557 20.72 -23.12 -43.05
C GLY A 557 21.50 -23.25 -41.73
N SER A 558 21.60 -22.19 -40.91
CA SER A 558 22.19 -22.27 -39.57
C SER A 558 21.16 -22.61 -38.48
N THR A 559 21.64 -23.02 -37.31
CA THR A 559 20.82 -23.32 -36.13
C THR A 559 20.91 -22.19 -35.12
N ALA A 560 19.79 -21.83 -34.51
CA ALA A 560 19.71 -20.90 -33.40
C ALA A 560 19.27 -21.63 -32.12
N LEU A 561 19.75 -21.15 -30.97
CA LEU A 561 19.21 -21.52 -29.67
C LEU A 561 18.10 -20.52 -29.32
N MET A 562 16.89 -21.03 -29.10
CA MET A 562 15.75 -20.27 -28.61
C MET A 562 15.56 -20.56 -27.12
N PHE A 563 15.25 -19.52 -26.35
CA PHE A 563 15.04 -19.61 -24.92
C PHE A 563 13.82 -18.78 -24.53
N ASP A 564 12.82 -19.43 -23.93
CA ASP A 564 11.66 -18.76 -23.36
C ASP A 564 11.99 -18.30 -21.92
N GLU A 565 12.37 -17.02 -21.83
CA GLU A 565 12.69 -16.37 -20.57
C GLU A 565 11.49 -16.15 -19.64
N ARG A 566 10.26 -16.12 -20.18
CA ARG A 566 9.05 -15.91 -19.40
C ARG A 566 8.70 -17.16 -18.62
N ALA A 567 8.78 -18.32 -19.27
CA ALA A 567 8.51 -19.61 -18.66
C ALA A 567 9.68 -20.13 -17.79
N CYS A 568 10.90 -19.60 -17.95
CA CYS A 568 12.07 -20.09 -17.21
C CYS A 568 11.93 -19.95 -15.68
N ILE A 569 12.13 -21.06 -14.95
CA ILE A 569 12.17 -21.11 -13.46
C ILE A 569 13.57 -20.84 -12.87
N ARG A 570 14.54 -20.47 -13.72
CA ARG A 570 15.89 -20.03 -13.32
C ARG A 570 16.65 -21.01 -12.39
N CYS A 571 16.43 -22.32 -12.56
CA CYS A 571 17.07 -23.39 -11.77
C CYS A 571 18.58 -23.57 -11.98
N ALA A 572 19.17 -22.86 -12.95
CA ALA A 572 20.60 -22.90 -13.32
C ALA A 572 21.17 -24.26 -13.80
N LEU A 573 20.35 -25.30 -13.97
CA LEU A 573 20.77 -26.60 -14.52
C LEU A 573 21.48 -26.49 -15.88
N CYS A 574 21.00 -25.58 -16.75
CA CYS A 574 21.61 -25.34 -18.06
C CYS A 574 23.01 -24.72 -17.96
N ILE A 575 23.29 -23.93 -16.91
CA ILE A 575 24.62 -23.36 -16.63
C ILE A 575 25.56 -24.48 -16.17
N GLU A 576 25.14 -25.28 -15.19
CA GLU A 576 25.94 -26.41 -14.67
C GLU A 576 26.31 -27.42 -15.76
N ARG A 577 25.41 -27.62 -16.74
CA ARG A 577 25.60 -28.57 -17.83
C ARG A 577 26.41 -28.00 -19.01
N CYS A 578 26.63 -26.68 -19.05
CA CYS A 578 27.27 -26.03 -20.19
C CYS A 578 28.77 -26.37 -20.26
N PRO A 579 29.27 -27.07 -21.30
CA PRO A 579 30.66 -27.50 -21.36
C PRO A 579 31.64 -26.38 -21.74
N THR A 580 31.14 -25.22 -22.18
CA THR A 580 31.96 -24.10 -22.67
C THR A 580 31.80 -22.83 -21.85
N ASP A 581 31.08 -22.90 -20.72
CA ASP A 581 30.72 -21.73 -19.90
C ASP A 581 30.08 -20.59 -20.71
N ALA A 582 29.32 -20.97 -21.75
CA ALA A 582 28.57 -20.04 -22.59
C ALA A 582 27.32 -19.51 -21.90
N LEU A 583 26.84 -20.20 -20.85
CA LEU A 583 25.70 -19.79 -20.05
C LEU A 583 26.19 -19.31 -18.68
N SER A 584 25.66 -18.19 -18.21
CA SER A 584 25.91 -17.67 -16.86
C SER A 584 24.62 -17.11 -16.26
N MET A 585 24.67 -16.69 -14.99
CA MET A 585 23.55 -16.01 -14.33
C MET A 585 23.85 -14.52 -14.21
N GLY A 586 22.86 -13.68 -14.48
CA GLY A 586 22.88 -12.26 -14.17
C GLY A 586 21.71 -11.86 -13.29
N LEU A 587 21.91 -10.89 -12.42
CA LEU A 587 20.84 -10.25 -11.68
C LEU A 587 20.45 -8.95 -12.38
N TRP A 588 19.16 -8.79 -12.58
CA TRP A 588 18.59 -7.50 -12.90
C TRP A 588 18.49 -6.68 -11.64
N THR A 589 19.27 -5.60 -11.53
CA THR A 589 19.22 -4.73 -10.35
C THR A 589 17.88 -3.98 -10.26
N GLY A 590 17.23 -3.73 -11.41
CA GLY A 590 16.03 -2.90 -11.48
C GLY A 590 16.20 -1.54 -10.80
N VAL A 591 15.06 -0.91 -10.46
CA VAL A 591 14.99 0.29 -9.62
C VAL A 591 14.97 -0.12 -8.14
N GLY A 592 15.64 0.63 -7.27
CA GLY A 592 15.55 0.41 -5.82
C GLY A 592 16.66 -0.44 -5.19
N VAL A 593 17.63 -0.95 -5.95
CA VAL A 593 18.78 -1.66 -5.37
C VAL A 593 19.89 -0.66 -4.99
N PRO A 594 20.31 -0.59 -3.71
CA PRO A 594 21.42 0.25 -3.29
C PRO A 594 22.72 -0.13 -4.01
N ARG A 595 23.52 0.85 -4.43
CA ARG A 595 24.93 0.61 -4.84
C ARG A 595 25.80 0.37 -3.61
N VAL A 596 25.38 -0.51 -2.71
CA VAL A 596 26.22 -0.98 -1.61
C VAL A 596 27.04 -2.09 -2.21
N GLY A 597 28.36 -1.86 -2.33
CA GLY A 597 29.31 -2.65 -3.10
C GLY A 597 28.93 -4.11 -3.21
N VAL A 598 28.26 -4.46 -4.32
CA VAL A 598 28.19 -5.83 -4.80
C VAL A 598 29.63 -6.27 -4.83
N ARG A 599 30.01 -7.25 -4.00
CA ARG A 599 31.34 -7.84 -4.12
C ARG A 599 31.39 -8.38 -5.54
N ALA A 600 32.13 -7.64 -6.37
CA ALA A 600 32.49 -8.03 -7.71
C ALA A 600 33.13 -9.41 -7.66
#